data_AF-A0A6J6EMI5-F1
#
_entry.id   AF-A0A6J6EMI5-F1
#
_cell.length_a   1.000
_cell.length_b   1.000
_cell.length_c   1.000
_cell.angle_alpha   90.00
_cell.angle_beta   90.00
_cell.angle_gamma   90.00
#
_symmetry.space_group_name_H-M   'P 1'
#
loop_
_entity.id
_entity.type
_entity.pdbx_description
1 polymer ?
#
loop_
_entity_poly.entity_id
_entity_poly.type
_entity_poly.pdbx_seq_one_letter_code
_entity_poly.pdbx_strand_id
1 'polypeptide(L)'
;MEKAVVSIWAGTTGRLDEVPVEDVRRFEAEFLQYLESNHADVMAEIRETRDLSDGNIEKLIAGIATFKKSFMKSDGTPLIVDEQFDALAESDIKRATVTRTVRN
;
A
#
# COMPACT_ATOMS: atom_id res chain seq x y z
N MET A 1 -2.63 10.39 14.55
CA MET A 1 -2.62 11.68 13.81
C MET A 1 -1.95 11.51 12.45
N GLU A 2 -0.78 10.87 12.41
CA GLU A 2 -0.03 10.46 11.23
C GLU A 2 -0.88 9.79 10.13
N LYS A 3 -1.81 8.90 10.50
CA LYS A 3 -2.73 8.27 9.53
C LYS A 3 -3.52 9.29 8.71
N ALA A 4 -4.04 10.32 9.38
CA ALA A 4 -4.79 11.38 8.70
C ALA A 4 -3.89 12.23 7.78
N VAL A 5 -2.63 12.45 8.17
CA VAL A 5 -1.65 13.15 7.32
C VAL A 5 -1.41 12.37 6.03
N VAL A 6 -1.18 11.06 6.15
CA VAL A 6 -0.99 10.16 5.00
C VAL A 6 -2.24 10.11 4.13
N SER A 7 -3.44 10.01 4.71
CA SER A 7 -4.71 10.02 3.98
C SER A 7 -4.90 11.30 3.17
N ILE A 8 -4.66 12.46 3.78
CA ILE A 8 -4.78 13.76 3.12
C ILE A 8 -3.75 13.87 1.99
N TRP A 9 -2.50 13.50 2.25
CA TRP A 9 -1.45 13.49 1.23
C TRP A 9 -1.81 12.59 0.03
N ALA A 10 -2.31 11.38 0.28
CA ALA A 10 -2.68 10.45 -0.78
C ALA A 10 -3.83 11.01 -1.65
N GLY A 11 -4.79 11.69 -1.03
CA GLY A 11 -5.90 12.35 -1.72
C GLY A 11 -5.47 13.60 -2.51
N THR A 12 -4.62 14.46 -1.94
CA THR A 12 -4.20 15.71 -2.61
C THR A 12 -3.22 15.49 -3.76
N THR A 13 -2.46 14.40 -3.73
CA THR A 13 -1.48 14.05 -4.77
C THR A 13 -2.05 13.14 -5.88
N GLY A 14 -3.36 12.84 -5.84
CA GLY A 14 -4.03 12.01 -6.84
C GLY A 14 -3.67 10.52 -6.78
N ARG A 15 -3.09 10.05 -5.67
CA ARG A 15 -2.67 8.65 -5.54
C ARG A 15 -3.84 7.68 -5.44
N LEU A 16 -5.04 8.19 -5.15
CA LEU A 16 -6.27 7.41 -5.04
C LEU A 16 -7.12 7.44 -6.32
N ASP A 17 -6.72 8.19 -7.36
CA ASP A 17 -7.56 8.44 -8.55
C ASP A 17 -7.85 7.20 -9.39
N GLU A 18 -6.97 6.20 -9.32
CA GLU A 18 -7.14 4.91 -10.01
C GLU A 18 -8.07 3.94 -9.25
N VAL A 19 -8.39 4.24 -7.99
CA VAL A 19 -9.21 3.37 -7.13
C VAL A 19 -10.69 3.69 -7.33
N PRO A 20 -11.54 2.70 -7.64
CA PRO A 20 -12.99 2.92 -7.72
C PRO A 20 -13.54 3.49 -6.41
N VAL A 21 -14.51 4.39 -6.50
CA VAL A 21 -15.05 5.13 -5.34
C VAL A 21 -15.56 4.18 -4.25
N GLU A 22 -16.20 3.08 -4.64
CA GLU A 22 -16.69 2.02 -3.76
C GLU A 22 -15.57 1.34 -2.94
N ASP A 23 -14.34 1.34 -3.46
CA ASP A 23 -13.18 0.67 -2.88
C ASP A 23 -12.23 1.63 -2.14
N VAL A 24 -12.33 2.95 -2.33
CA VAL A 24 -11.41 3.95 -1.75
C VAL A 24 -11.27 3.79 -0.23
N ARG A 25 -12.38 3.61 0.49
CA ARG A 25 -12.36 3.47 1.96
C ARG A 25 -11.63 2.21 2.42
N ARG A 26 -11.80 1.11 1.69
CA ARG A 26 -11.12 -0.16 1.98
C ARG A 26 -9.65 -0.06 1.64
N PHE A 27 -9.33 0.49 0.47
CA PHE A 27 -7.97 0.76 0.03
C PHE A 27 -7.21 1.61 1.05
N GLU A 28 -7.81 2.70 1.52
CA GLU A 28 -7.21 3.57 2.54
C GLU A 28 -6.91 2.81 3.83
N ALA A 29 -7.89 2.07 4.37
CA ALA A 29 -7.71 1.32 5.60
C ALA A 29 -6.60 0.25 5.49
N GLU A 30 -6.59 -0.50 4.40
CA GLU A 30 -5.59 -1.54 4.14
C GLU A 30 -4.20 -0.93 3.87
N PHE A 31 -4.13 0.18 3.13
CA PHE A 31 -2.87 0.88 2.88
C PHE A 31 -2.27 1.42 4.18
N LEU A 32 -3.08 2.01 5.06
CA LEU A 32 -2.61 2.48 6.36
C LEU A 32 -2.10 1.31 7.23
N GLN A 33 -2.78 0.16 7.19
CA GLN A 33 -2.32 -1.05 7.89
C GLN A 33 -1.01 -1.60 7.31
N TYR A 34 -0.87 -1.56 5.98
CA TYR A 34 0.35 -1.93 5.28
C TYR A 34 1.52 -1.03 5.71
N LEU A 35 1.32 0.29 5.78
CA LEU A 35 2.34 1.22 6.25
C LEU A 35 2.71 0.99 7.72
N GLU A 36 1.74 0.72 8.59
CA GLU A 36 2.05 0.38 10.00
C GLU A 36 2.91 -0.89 10.12
N SER A 37 2.77 -1.83 9.19
CA SER A 37 3.49 -3.10 9.24
C SER A 37 4.85 -3.06 8.54
N ASN A 38 4.96 -2.32 7.43
CA ASN A 38 6.14 -2.33 6.55
C ASN A 38 6.96 -1.03 6.59
N HIS A 39 6.35 0.07 7.03
CA HIS A 39 6.93 1.41 7.06
C HIS A 39 6.66 2.10 8.41
N ALA A 40 6.80 1.33 9.50
CA ALA A 40 6.55 1.80 10.86
C ALA A 40 7.46 2.96 11.26
N ASP A 41 8.67 3.02 10.70
CA ASP A 41 9.64 4.11 10.87
C ASP A 41 9.08 5.43 10.34
N VAL A 42 8.51 5.43 9.13
CA VAL A 42 7.89 6.61 8.50
C VAL A 42 6.70 7.07 9.32
N MET A 43 5.86 6.14 9.77
CA MET A 43 4.68 6.45 10.59
C MET A 43 5.08 7.04 11.95
N ALA A 44 6.17 6.55 12.56
CA ALA A 44 6.70 7.10 13.80
C ALA A 44 7.31 8.50 13.60
N GLU A 45 8.10 8.68 12.55
CA GLU A 45 8.75 9.95 12.24
C GLU A 45 7.70 11.06 12.01
N ILE A 46 6.68 10.80 11.17
CA ILE A 46 5.58 11.76 10.95
C ILE A 46 4.85 12.09 12.25
N ARG A 47 4.70 11.12 13.16
CA ARG A 47 4.04 11.35 14.45
C ARG A 47 4.87 12.26 15.36
N GLU A 48 6.19 12.08 15.38
CA GLU A 48 7.12 12.81 16.24
C GLU A 48 7.41 14.21 15.72
N THR A 49 7.76 14.33 14.44
CA THR A 49 8.12 15.60 13.79
C THR A 49 6.90 16.43 13.42
N ARG A 50 5.75 15.76 13.21
CA ARG A 50 4.53 16.35 12.62
C ARG A 50 4.78 16.93 11.23
N ASP A 51 5.83 16.47 10.56
CA ASP A 51 6.25 16.93 9.25
C ASP A 51 6.30 15.76 8.27
N LEU A 52 5.97 16.07 7.01
CA LEU A 52 6.03 15.13 5.91
C LEU A 52 7.23 15.49 5.04
N SER A 53 8.42 15.17 5.55
CA SER A 53 9.69 15.44 4.87
C SER A 53 9.76 14.77 3.49
N ASP A 54 10.58 15.31 2.59
CA ASP A 54 10.74 14.75 1.23
C ASP A 54 11.15 13.26 1.26
N GLY A 55 12.01 12.86 2.20
CA GLY A 55 12.40 11.46 2.38
C GLY A 55 11.24 10.55 2.82
N ASN A 56 10.32 11.06 3.65
CA ASN A 56 9.11 10.32 4.02
C ASN A 56 8.13 10.24 2.84
N ILE A 57 8.02 11.30 2.04
CA ILE A 57 7.22 11.32 0.82
C ILE A 57 7.72 10.25 -0.16
N GLU A 58 9.02 10.16 -0.41
CA GLU A 58 9.60 9.14 -1.29
C GLU A 58 9.25 7.71 -0.85
N LYS A 59 9.40 7.43 0.45
CA LYS A 59 9.02 6.13 1.03
C LYS A 59 7.52 5.84 0.89
N LEU A 60 6.66 6.84 1.10
CA LEU A 60 5.21 6.69 0.92
C LEU A 60 4.84 6.45 -0.55
N ILE A 61 5.53 7.11 -1.50
CA ILE A 61 5.35 6.88 -2.94
C ILE A 61 5.72 5.44 -3.30
N ALA A 62 6.85 4.94 -2.81
CA ALA A 62 7.26 3.55 -3.03
C ALA A 62 6.28 2.55 -2.38
N GLY A 63 5.84 2.84 -1.16
CA GLY A 63 4.88 2.01 -0.42
C GLY A 63 3.52 1.92 -1.12
N ILE A 64 2.95 3.05 -1.55
CA ILE A 64 1.64 3.05 -2.24
C ILE A 64 1.75 2.39 -3.61
N ALA A 65 2.84 2.60 -4.34
CA ALA A 65 3.06 1.93 -5.62
C ALA A 65 3.15 0.41 -5.44
N THR A 66 3.81 -0.06 -4.38
CA THR A 66 3.87 -1.49 -4.04
C THR A 66 2.50 -2.03 -3.64
N PHE A 67 1.78 -1.31 -2.77
CA PHE A 67 0.48 -1.73 -2.27
C PHE A 67 -0.59 -1.83 -3.37
N LYS A 68 -0.63 -0.86 -4.29
CA LYS A 68 -1.56 -0.87 -5.44
C LYS A 68 -1.48 -2.14 -6.28
N LYS A 69 -0.29 -2.75 -6.37
CA LYS A 69 -0.03 -3.97 -7.14
C LYS A 69 -0.60 -5.22 -6.46
N SER A 70 -0.68 -5.21 -5.13
CA SER A 70 -1.29 -6.28 -4.34
C SER A 70 -2.79 -6.09 -4.08
N PHE A 71 -3.31 -4.88 -4.28
CA PHE A 71 -4.70 -4.56 -3.95
C PHE A 71 -5.67 -5.16 -4.97
N MET A 72 -6.68 -5.85 -4.45
CA MET A 72 -7.76 -6.44 -5.22
C MET A 72 -9.03 -5.63 -5.03
N LYS A 73 -9.60 -5.15 -6.14
CA LYS A 73 -10.89 -4.46 -6.14
C LYS A 73 -12.02 -5.39 -5.70
N SER A 74 -13.14 -4.80 -5.32
CA SER A 74 -14.33 -5.51 -4.83
C SER A 74 -14.94 -6.42 -5.90
N ASP A 75 -14.73 -6.08 -7.17
CA ASP A 75 -15.08 -6.88 -8.36
C ASP A 75 -14.17 -8.11 -8.57
N GLY A 76 -13.15 -8.30 -7.73
CA GLY A 76 -12.22 -9.42 -7.83
C GLY A 76 -11.15 -9.27 -8.90
N THR A 77 -10.99 -8.09 -9.49
CA THR A 77 -9.92 -7.78 -10.44
C THR A 77 -8.79 -6.98 -9.78
N PRO A 78 -7.54 -7.13 -10.24
CA PRO A 78 -6.43 -6.32 -9.74
C PRO A 78 -6.63 -4.84 -10.11
N LEU A 79 -6.14 -3.95 -9.24
CA LEU A 79 -6.25 -2.49 -9.45
C LEU A 79 -5.44 -2.00 -10.65
N ILE A 80 -4.24 -2.55 -10.86
CA ILE A 80 -3.37 -2.24 -12.00
C ILE A 80 -3.37 -3.42 -12.96
N VAL A 81 -3.80 -3.18 -14.21
CA VAL A 81 -3.93 -4.20 -15.27
C VAL A 81 -2.86 -4.06 -16.35
N ASP A 82 -2.28 -2.86 -16.55
CA ASP A 82 -1.30 -2.60 -17.62
C ASP A 82 0.16 -2.49 -17.13
N GLU A 83 1.04 -3.00 -17.99
CA GLU A 83 2.48 -3.26 -17.87
C GLU A 83 3.39 -2.03 -17.62
N GLN A 84 3.17 -1.24 -16.57
CA GLN A 84 4.20 -0.30 -16.09
C GLN A 84 4.75 -0.72 -14.74
N PHE A 85 5.69 -1.67 -14.83
CA PHE A 85 6.61 -2.00 -13.75
C PHE A 85 8.04 -1.85 -14.26
N ASP A 86 8.78 -0.92 -13.68
CA ASP A 86 10.14 -1.25 -13.29
C ASP A 86 10.04 -2.26 -12.14
N ALA A 87 10.70 -3.39 -12.31
CA ALA A 87 10.62 -4.56 -11.46
C ALA A 87 10.92 -4.21 -9.99
N LEU A 88 9.99 -4.53 -9.08
CA LEU A 88 10.41 -4.82 -7.71
C LEU A 88 11.15 -6.15 -7.77
N ALA A 89 12.42 -6.13 -7.37
CA ALA A 89 13.26 -7.32 -7.30
C ALA A 89 12.54 -8.44 -6.52
N GLU A 90 12.62 -9.64 -7.06
CA GLU A 90 11.84 -10.85 -6.74
C GLU A 90 12.03 -11.41 -5.32
N SER A 91 12.74 -10.73 -4.41
CA SER A 91 13.27 -11.36 -3.20
C SER A 91 12.32 -11.50 -2.00
N ASP A 92 11.16 -10.82 -1.94
CA ASP A 92 10.39 -10.72 -0.68
C ASP A 92 8.96 -11.27 -0.66
N ILE A 93 8.48 -11.94 -1.71
CA ILE A 93 7.16 -12.60 -1.65
C ILE A 93 7.32 -14.04 -1.13
N LYS A 94 7.44 -14.20 0.20
CA LYS A 94 7.31 -15.53 0.84
C LYS A 94 5.85 -15.99 0.85
N ARG A 95 5.40 -16.54 -0.28
CA ARG A 95 4.12 -17.26 -0.36
C ARG A 95 4.25 -18.60 0.38
N ALA A 96 3.68 -18.70 1.57
CA ALA A 96 3.57 -19.96 2.30
C ALA A 96 2.55 -20.88 1.61
N THR A 97 3.04 -21.92 0.94
CA THR A 97 2.20 -22.97 0.34
C THR A 97 1.65 -23.89 1.43
N VAL A 98 0.34 -23.87 1.65
CA VAL A 98 -0.34 -24.87 2.51
C VAL A 98 -0.59 -26.13 1.68
N THR A 99 0.25 -27.15 1.87
CA THR A 99 0.07 -28.47 1.24
C THR A 99 -1.02 -29.25 1.97
N ARG A 100 -2.20 -29.44 1.33
CA ARG A 100 -3.24 -30.34 1.83
C ARG A 100 -2.93 -31.78 1.42
N THR A 101 -2.31 -32.56 2.31
CA THR A 101 -2.12 -34.00 2.09
C THR A 101 -3.44 -34.74 2.31
N VAL A 102 -3.97 -35.39 1.26
CA VAL A 102 -5.08 -36.35 1.36
C VAL A 102 -4.49 -37.72 1.74
N ARG A 103 -4.91 -38.28 2.87
CA ARG A 103 -4.60 -39.68 3.26
C ARG A 103 -5.64 -40.59 2.59
N ASN A 104 -5.20 -41.53 1.76
CA ASN A 104 -5.97 -42.71 1.36
C ASN A 104 -5.85 -43.80 2.44
#